data_AF-A0A7C4GRB6-F1
#
_entry.id   AF-A0A7C4GRB6-F1
#
_cell.length_a   1.000
_cell.length_b   1.000
_cell.length_c   1.000
_cell.angle_alpha   90.00
_cell.angle_beta   90.00
_cell.angle_gamma   90.00
#
_symmetry.space_group_name_H-M   'P 1'
#
loop_
_entity.id
_entity.type
_entity.pdbx_description
1 polymer ?
#
loop_
_entity_poly.entity_id
_entity_poly.type
_entity_poly.pdbx_seq_one_letter_code
_entity_poly.pdbx_strand_id
1 'polypeptide(L)'
;MAKGKAGQVQAEAALVVPKEVEEELTLLRGFRDLVAERTGYALGVVALNAEMKEATAEQRKASNEARKYLKQNLETFIQNADFEGYKKAVEEIEKTSKALKEARKPHMAKITPLRRAIKYIDNVAVPQSLEQLGVKVQPAFSLSDWIKKAVESQKKRK
;
A
#
# COMPACT_ATOMS: atom_id res chain seq x y z
N MET A 1 71.96 -7.98 -21.11
CA MET A 1 71.39 -7.84 -22.47
C MET A 1 70.14 -8.71 -22.51
N ALA A 2 68.95 -8.14 -22.27
CA ALA A 2 67.97 -7.80 -23.31
C ALA A 2 67.38 -9.08 -23.98
N LYS A 3 66.09 -9.42 -23.96
CA LYS A 3 64.84 -8.67 -23.81
C LYS A 3 63.71 -9.63 -23.45
N GLY A 4 62.79 -9.21 -22.59
CA GLY A 4 61.46 -9.80 -22.48
C GLY A 4 60.53 -9.39 -23.64
N LYS A 5 59.44 -10.13 -23.80
CA LYS A 5 58.17 -9.72 -24.45
C LYS A 5 57.07 -10.62 -23.86
N ALA A 6 56.41 -10.16 -22.80
CA ALA A 6 55.23 -9.28 -22.83
C ALA A 6 53.96 -10.09 -23.09
N GLY A 7 53.33 -10.51 -21.99
CA GLY A 7 51.95 -10.94 -21.99
C GLY A 7 51.05 -9.81 -22.49
N GLN A 8 50.12 -10.16 -23.35
CA GLN A 8 49.01 -9.29 -23.71
C GLN A 8 48.07 -9.21 -22.51
N VAL A 9 48.24 -8.18 -21.69
CA VAL A 9 47.16 -7.69 -20.84
C VAL A 9 46.30 -6.86 -21.79
N GLN A 10 45.12 -7.38 -22.14
CA GLN A 10 44.08 -6.58 -22.77
C GLN A 10 43.79 -5.43 -21.82
N ALA A 11 44.13 -4.21 -22.25
CA ALA A 11 43.70 -3.01 -21.58
C ALA A 11 42.17 -2.99 -21.65
N GLU A 12 41.50 -3.20 -20.51
CA GLU A 12 40.11 -2.80 -20.34
C GLU A 12 40.05 -1.32 -20.72
N ALA A 13 39.46 -1.03 -21.88
CA ALA A 13 39.14 0.33 -22.26
C ALA A 13 38.20 0.86 -21.17
N ALA A 14 38.73 1.71 -20.31
CA ALA A 14 37.95 2.44 -19.32
C ALA A 14 36.88 3.22 -20.09
N LEU A 15 35.66 2.70 -20.09
CA LEU A 15 34.47 3.40 -20.58
C LEU A 15 34.31 4.65 -19.72
N VAL A 16 34.81 5.77 -20.22
CA VAL A 16 34.57 7.09 -19.62
C VAL A 16 33.11 7.41 -19.88
N VAL A 17 32.27 7.10 -18.89
CA VAL A 17 30.86 7.48 -18.92
C VAL A 17 30.81 9.01 -18.86
N PRO A 18 30.14 9.69 -19.81
CA PRO A 18 29.97 11.13 -19.72
C PRO A 18 29.29 11.51 -18.40
N LYS A 19 29.72 12.58 -17.74
CA LYS A 19 29.20 12.98 -16.40
C LYS A 19 27.68 13.09 -16.35
N GLU A 20 27.06 13.56 -17.43
CA GLU A 20 25.60 13.64 -17.58
C GLU A 20 24.91 12.26 -17.49
N VAL A 21 25.54 11.23 -18.05
CA VAL A 21 25.07 9.84 -18.00
C VAL A 21 25.26 9.25 -16.60
N GLU A 22 26.32 9.62 -15.88
CA GLU A 22 26.52 9.21 -14.48
C GLU A 22 25.46 9.81 -13.54
N GLU A 23 25.11 11.08 -13.75
CA GLU A 23 24.05 11.77 -12.99
C GLU A 23 22.68 11.14 -13.24
N GLU A 24 22.31 10.91 -14.50
CA GLU A 24 21.05 10.25 -14.86
C GLU A 24 20.96 8.84 -14.28
N LEU A 25 22.02 8.04 -14.38
CA LEU A 25 22.07 6.69 -13.80
C LEU A 25 21.92 6.72 -12.28
N THR A 26 22.45 7.74 -11.61
CA THR A 26 22.34 7.91 -10.16
C THR A 26 20.90 8.24 -9.75
N LEU A 27 20.24 9.14 -10.49
CA LEU A 27 18.82 9.48 -10.29
C LEU A 27 17.92 8.26 -10.53
N LEU A 28 18.18 7.48 -11.58
CA LEU A 28 17.43 6.25 -11.88
C LEU A 28 17.59 5.18 -10.79
N ARG A 29 18.79 5.04 -10.20
CA ARG A 29 19.02 4.16 -9.05
C ARG A 29 18.20 4.62 -7.84
N GLY A 30 18.23 5.92 -7.51
CA GLY A 30 17.42 6.49 -6.43
C GLY A 30 15.92 6.28 -6.64
N PHE A 31 15.44 6.48 -7.87
CA PHE A 31 14.04 6.22 -8.24
C PHE A 31 13.66 4.74 -8.07
N ARG A 32 14.53 3.82 -8.52
CA ARG A 32 14.34 2.38 -8.34
C ARG A 32 14.22 2.02 -6.86
N ASP A 33 15.09 2.57 -6.03
CA ASP A 33 15.12 2.28 -4.59
C ASP A 33 13.85 2.81 -3.91
N LEU A 34 13.36 4.00 -4.28
CA LEU A 34 12.06 4.53 -3.84
C LEU A 34 10.89 3.61 -4.19
N VAL A 35 10.87 3.07 -5.41
CA VAL A 35 9.83 2.12 -5.84
C VAL A 35 9.93 0.80 -5.06
N ALA A 36 11.14 0.33 -4.80
CA ALA A 36 11.37 -0.87 -3.99
C ALA A 36 10.88 -0.70 -2.55
N GLU A 37 11.20 0.43 -1.90
CA GLU A 37 10.72 0.77 -0.55
C GLU A 37 9.19 0.85 -0.50
N ARG A 38 8.58 1.57 -1.45
CA ARG A 38 7.12 1.68 -1.57
C ARG A 38 6.46 0.31 -1.67
N THR A 39 7.05 -0.58 -2.46
CA THR A 39 6.56 -1.96 -2.63
C THR A 39 6.72 -2.77 -1.34
N GLY A 40 7.87 -2.67 -0.69
CA GLY A 40 8.12 -3.32 0.61
C GLY A 40 7.12 -2.87 1.69
N TYR A 41 6.87 -1.57 1.80
CA TYR A 41 5.87 -1.03 2.73
C TYR A 41 4.46 -1.52 2.39
N ALA A 42 4.09 -1.56 1.11
CA ALA A 42 2.77 -2.04 0.69
C ALA A 42 2.57 -3.52 1.07
N LEU A 43 3.57 -4.37 0.83
CA LEU A 43 3.55 -5.78 1.23
C LEU A 43 3.50 -5.94 2.76
N GLY A 44 4.28 -5.14 3.50
CA GLY A 44 4.23 -5.13 4.96
C GLY A 44 2.85 -4.74 5.50
N VAL A 45 2.18 -3.77 4.88
CA VAL A 45 0.79 -3.41 5.21
C VAL A 45 -0.16 -4.58 4.95
N VAL A 46 0.01 -5.33 3.85
CA VAL A 46 -0.83 -6.50 3.56
C VAL A 46 -0.65 -7.58 4.64
N ALA A 47 0.59 -7.93 4.97
CA ALA A 47 0.89 -8.94 5.98
C ALA A 47 0.32 -8.55 7.36
N LEU A 48 0.59 -7.33 7.82
CA LEU A 48 0.07 -6.84 9.11
C LEU A 48 -1.46 -6.73 9.16
N ASN A 49 -2.12 -6.48 8.03
CA ASN A 49 -3.58 -6.51 7.96
C ASN A 49 -4.13 -7.93 8.07
N ALA A 50 -3.44 -8.93 7.53
CA ALA A 50 -3.80 -10.34 7.69
C ALA A 50 -3.70 -10.74 9.17
N GLU A 51 -2.56 -10.45 9.82
CA GLU A 51 -2.38 -10.69 11.26
C GLU A 51 -3.46 -10.00 12.11
N MET A 52 -3.73 -8.71 11.85
CA MET A 52 -4.79 -7.99 12.55
C MET A 52 -6.15 -8.62 12.32
N LYS A 53 -6.43 -9.15 11.13
CA LYS A 53 -7.73 -9.77 10.81
C LYS A 53 -7.93 -11.05 11.61
N GLU A 54 -6.90 -11.86 11.75
CA GLU A 54 -6.92 -13.08 12.57
C GLU A 54 -7.03 -12.72 14.05
N ALA A 55 -6.17 -11.84 14.55
CA ALA A 55 -6.13 -11.43 15.95
C ALA A 55 -7.41 -10.74 16.44
N THR A 56 -8.19 -10.12 15.54
CA THR A 56 -9.44 -9.41 15.89
C THR A 56 -10.69 -10.12 15.38
N ALA A 57 -10.58 -11.41 14.98
CA ALA A 57 -11.66 -12.14 14.35
C ALA A 57 -12.91 -12.24 15.26
N GLU A 58 -12.72 -12.51 16.54
CA GLU A 58 -13.80 -12.64 17.53
C GLU A 58 -14.52 -11.31 17.75
N GLN A 59 -13.78 -10.22 17.99
CA GLN A 59 -14.35 -8.90 18.21
C GLN A 59 -15.06 -8.38 16.95
N ARG A 60 -14.58 -8.75 15.74
CA ARG A 60 -15.28 -8.46 14.48
C ARG A 60 -16.58 -9.22 14.35
N LYS A 61 -16.59 -10.52 14.70
CA LYS A 61 -17.81 -11.33 14.70
C LYS A 61 -18.84 -10.74 15.66
N ALA A 62 -18.45 -10.47 16.91
CA ALA A 62 -19.33 -9.87 17.91
C ALA A 62 -19.93 -8.53 17.45
N SER A 63 -19.10 -7.63 16.89
CA SER A 63 -19.59 -6.35 16.37
C SER A 63 -20.55 -6.52 15.19
N ASN A 64 -20.29 -7.48 14.29
CA ASN A 64 -21.16 -7.77 13.16
C ASN A 64 -22.49 -8.40 13.60
N GLU A 65 -22.46 -9.31 14.58
CA GLU A 65 -23.65 -9.94 15.15
C GLU A 65 -24.55 -8.92 15.86
N ALA A 66 -23.97 -8.00 16.66
CA ALA A 66 -24.73 -6.92 17.29
C ALA A 66 -25.44 -6.02 16.25
N ARG A 67 -24.76 -5.68 15.15
CA ARG A 67 -25.36 -4.92 14.04
C ARG A 67 -26.43 -5.70 13.30
N LYS A 68 -26.22 -7.01 13.10
CA LYS A 68 -27.19 -7.90 12.48
C LYS A 68 -28.45 -8.02 13.33
N TYR A 69 -28.29 -8.17 14.64
CA TYR A 69 -29.39 -8.19 15.61
C TYR A 69 -30.24 -6.92 15.51
N LEU A 70 -29.61 -5.74 15.54
CA LEU A 70 -30.34 -4.48 15.38
C LEU A 70 -31.09 -4.43 14.04
N LYS A 71 -30.44 -4.82 12.94
CA LYS A 71 -31.08 -4.81 11.62
C LYS A 71 -32.29 -5.74 11.53
N GLN A 72 -32.21 -6.91 12.15
CA GLN A 72 -33.29 -7.92 12.12
C GLN A 72 -34.47 -7.55 13.01
N ASN A 73 -34.22 -6.87 14.14
CA ASN A 73 -35.25 -6.48 15.09
C ASN A 73 -35.72 -5.01 14.93
N LEU A 74 -35.20 -4.28 13.95
CA LEU A 74 -35.55 -2.87 13.78
C LEU A 74 -37.04 -2.67 13.54
N GLU A 75 -37.64 -3.52 12.69
CA GLU A 75 -39.05 -3.47 12.36
C GLU A 75 -39.93 -3.81 13.56
N THR A 76 -39.53 -4.79 14.37
CA THR A 76 -40.25 -5.16 15.60
C THR A 76 -40.14 -4.07 16.67
N PHE A 77 -38.99 -3.39 16.79
CA PHE A 77 -38.85 -2.24 17.69
C PHE A 77 -39.74 -1.07 17.27
N ILE A 78 -39.87 -0.81 15.97
CA ILE A 78 -40.74 0.25 15.46
C ILE A 78 -42.22 -0.09 15.69
N GLN A 79 -42.65 -1.31 15.35
CA GLN A 79 -44.05 -1.74 15.49
C GLN A 79 -44.50 -1.78 16.95
N ASN A 80 -43.64 -2.21 17.87
CA ASN A 80 -43.95 -2.32 19.28
C ASN A 80 -43.64 -1.03 20.08
N ALA A 81 -43.15 0.03 19.42
CA ALA A 81 -42.62 1.23 20.07
C ALA A 81 -41.61 0.91 21.21
N ASP A 82 -40.80 -0.15 21.02
CA ASP A 82 -39.83 -0.61 22.01
C ASP A 82 -38.52 0.20 21.93
N PHE A 83 -38.57 1.40 22.50
CA PHE A 83 -37.43 2.30 22.57
C PHE A 83 -36.32 1.78 23.49
N GLU A 84 -36.64 0.97 24.50
CA GLU A 84 -35.64 0.42 25.42
C GLU A 84 -34.82 -0.69 24.77
N GLY A 85 -35.48 -1.61 24.06
CA GLY A 85 -34.82 -2.65 23.27
C GLY A 85 -33.91 -2.07 22.19
N TYR A 86 -34.39 -1.04 21.49
CA TYR A 86 -33.58 -0.29 20.52
C TYR A 86 -32.34 0.35 21.18
N LYS A 87 -32.51 1.06 22.30
CA LYS A 87 -31.39 1.69 23.02
C LYS A 87 -30.35 0.67 23.46
N LYS A 88 -30.78 -0.45 24.05
CA LYS A 88 -29.87 -1.54 24.48
C LYS A 88 -29.09 -2.11 23.29
N ALA A 89 -29.75 -2.33 22.15
CA ALA A 89 -29.10 -2.81 20.94
C ALA A 89 -28.04 -1.83 20.40
N VAL A 90 -28.32 -0.52 20.45
CA VAL A 90 -27.35 0.53 20.08
C VAL A 90 -26.17 0.57 21.05
N GLU A 91 -26.42 0.53 22.36
CA GLU A 91 -25.38 0.48 23.38
C GLU A 91 -24.45 -0.75 23.20
N GLU A 92 -25.01 -1.90 22.85
CA GLU A 92 -24.24 -3.12 22.58
C GLU A 92 -23.35 -2.97 21.33
N ILE A 93 -23.84 -2.31 20.28
CA ILE A 93 -23.03 -1.96 19.11
C ILE A 93 -21.88 -1.02 19.50
N GLU A 94 -22.12 -0.04 20.37
CA GLU A 94 -21.06 0.86 20.84
C GLU A 94 -20.00 0.13 21.66
N LYS A 95 -20.42 -0.74 22.59
CA LYS A 95 -19.52 -1.55 23.43
C LYS A 95 -18.63 -2.45 22.56
N THR A 96 -19.25 -3.24 21.68
CA THR A 96 -18.51 -4.13 20.76
C THR A 96 -17.62 -3.36 19.79
N SER A 97 -18.04 -2.18 19.33
CA SER A 97 -17.21 -1.32 18.47
C SER A 97 -16.01 -0.73 19.22
N LYS A 98 -16.17 -0.35 20.49
CA LYS A 98 -15.06 0.12 21.36
C LYS A 98 -14.06 -1.01 21.61
N ALA A 99 -14.53 -2.21 21.95
CA ALA A 99 -13.68 -3.39 22.13
C ALA A 99 -12.88 -3.72 20.87
N LEU A 100 -13.53 -3.70 19.69
CA LEU A 100 -12.83 -3.90 18.41
C LEU A 100 -11.79 -2.79 18.14
N LYS A 101 -12.10 -1.53 18.47
CA LYS A 101 -11.16 -0.41 18.29
C LYS A 101 -9.92 -0.58 19.17
N GLU A 102 -10.09 -1.00 20.42
CA GLU A 102 -9.00 -1.25 21.35
C GLU A 102 -8.13 -2.43 20.92
N ALA A 103 -8.76 -3.54 20.53
CA ALA A 103 -8.04 -4.70 19.99
C ALA A 103 -7.22 -4.35 18.73
N ARG A 104 -7.72 -3.43 17.89
CA ARG A 104 -7.02 -2.99 16.67
C ARG A 104 -5.90 -1.98 16.91
N LYS A 105 -5.92 -1.21 18.00
CA LYS A 105 -4.92 -0.16 18.30
C LYS A 105 -3.46 -0.63 18.12
N PRO A 106 -3.01 -1.74 18.72
CA PRO A 106 -1.60 -2.15 18.63
C PRO A 106 -1.18 -2.47 17.19
N HIS A 107 -2.05 -3.08 16.39
CA HIS A 107 -1.78 -3.35 14.98
C HIS A 107 -1.77 -2.07 14.14
N MET A 108 -2.72 -1.16 14.41
CA MET A 108 -2.80 0.12 13.71
C MET A 108 -1.58 1.01 13.98
N ALA A 109 -0.95 0.90 15.16
CA ALA A 109 0.29 1.60 15.46
C ALA A 109 1.45 1.19 14.53
N LYS A 110 1.48 -0.07 14.09
CA LYS A 110 2.47 -0.58 13.11
C LYS A 110 2.10 -0.26 11.67
N ILE A 111 0.81 -0.36 11.32
CA ILE A 111 0.31 -0.15 9.96
C ILE A 111 0.34 1.34 9.56
N THR A 112 0.05 2.23 10.49
CA THR A 112 -0.12 3.67 10.20
C THR A 112 1.16 4.33 9.65
N PRO A 113 2.35 4.11 10.24
CA PRO A 113 3.60 4.63 9.69
C PRO A 113 3.85 4.17 8.25
N LEU A 114 3.65 2.88 7.96
CA LEU A 114 3.84 2.33 6.61
C LEU A 114 2.92 2.99 5.59
N ARG A 115 1.64 3.19 5.93
CA ARG A 115 0.69 3.90 5.07
C ARG A 115 1.08 5.36 4.84
N ARG A 116 1.61 6.03 5.86
CA ARG A 116 2.12 7.41 5.74
C ARG A 116 3.34 7.45 4.83
N ALA A 117 4.26 6.49 4.95
CA ALA A 117 5.42 6.38 4.07
C ALA A 117 5.00 6.17 2.62
N ILE A 118 4.10 5.23 2.33
CA ILE A 118 3.54 5.01 0.98
C ILE A 118 2.93 6.31 0.44
N LYS A 119 2.10 7.00 1.24
CA LYS A 119 1.47 8.26 0.82
C LYS A 119 2.50 9.34 0.52
N TYR A 120 3.56 9.44 1.32
CA TYR A 120 4.65 10.38 1.07
C TYR A 120 5.38 10.05 -0.24
N ILE A 121 5.68 8.77 -0.47
CA ILE A 121 6.34 8.34 -1.71
C ILE A 121 5.46 8.63 -2.92
N ASP A 122 4.18 8.25 -2.88
CA ASP A 122 3.25 8.39 -3.99
C ASP A 122 2.95 9.88 -4.32
N ASN A 123 2.89 10.77 -3.31
CA ASN A 123 2.48 12.17 -3.49
C ASN A 123 3.63 13.18 -3.56
N VAL A 124 4.80 12.84 -3.04
CA VAL A 124 5.93 13.79 -2.90
C VAL A 124 7.17 13.26 -3.58
N ALA A 125 7.69 12.11 -3.11
CA ALA A 125 9.00 11.63 -3.54
C ALA A 125 9.00 11.21 -5.02
N VAL A 126 8.05 10.39 -5.46
CA VAL A 126 7.95 9.95 -6.86
C VAL A 126 7.75 11.14 -7.79
N PRO A 127 6.82 12.08 -7.52
CA PRO A 127 6.69 13.26 -8.37
C PRO A 127 7.96 14.09 -8.50
N GLN A 128 8.65 14.36 -7.38
CA GLN A 128 9.91 15.12 -7.39
C GLN A 128 11.02 14.39 -8.17
N SER A 129 11.16 13.08 -7.99
CA SER A 129 12.14 12.28 -8.74
C SER A 129 11.82 12.23 -10.24
N LEU A 130 10.54 12.20 -10.61
CA LEU A 130 10.14 12.26 -12.02
C LEU A 130 10.45 13.63 -12.64
N GLU A 131 10.23 14.72 -11.91
CA GLU A 131 10.61 16.07 -12.34
C GLU A 131 12.13 16.20 -12.54
N GLN A 132 12.94 15.62 -11.64
CA GLN A 132 14.40 15.56 -11.77
C GLN A 132 14.86 14.76 -13.00
N LEU A 133 14.10 13.73 -13.40
CA LEU A 133 14.31 12.96 -14.63
C LEU A 133 13.72 13.64 -15.88
N GLY A 134 13.25 14.89 -15.77
CA GLY A 134 12.70 15.67 -16.89
C GLY A 134 11.26 15.32 -17.26
N VAL A 135 10.56 14.51 -16.45
CA VAL A 135 9.17 14.10 -16.68
C VAL A 135 8.23 14.99 -15.89
N LYS A 136 7.42 15.80 -16.58
CA LYS A 136 6.39 16.60 -15.95
C LYS A 136 5.21 15.74 -15.51
N VAL A 137 4.95 15.69 -14.20
CA VAL A 137 3.82 14.95 -13.63
C VAL A 137 2.52 15.71 -13.89
N GLN A 138 1.60 15.07 -14.61
CA GLN A 138 0.27 15.60 -14.89
C GLN A 138 -0.78 14.53 -14.62
N PRO A 139 -2.02 14.91 -14.23
CA PRO A 139 -3.11 13.96 -14.13
C PRO A 139 -3.37 13.29 -15.48
N ALA A 140 -3.26 11.97 -15.50
CA ALA A 140 -3.63 11.18 -16.67
C ALA A 140 -5.16 10.97 -16.67
N PHE A 141 -5.85 11.54 -17.66
CA PHE A 141 -7.29 11.34 -17.84
C PHE A 141 -7.62 10.16 -18.77
N SER A 142 -6.60 9.62 -19.44
CA SER A 142 -6.72 8.46 -20.31
C SER A 142 -5.88 7.30 -19.77
N LEU A 143 -6.42 6.08 -19.89
CA LEU A 143 -5.66 4.87 -19.63
C LEU A 143 -4.67 4.64 -20.77
N SER A 144 -3.44 4.23 -20.45
CA SER A 144 -2.50 3.78 -21.48
C SER A 144 -3.03 2.52 -22.17
N ASP A 145 -2.70 2.35 -23.45
CA ASP A 145 -3.21 1.21 -24.23
C ASP A 145 -2.73 -0.13 -23.68
N TRP A 146 -1.57 -0.15 -23.02
CA TRP A 146 -1.11 -1.30 -22.27
C TRP A 146 -2.06 -1.66 -21.12
N ILE A 147 -2.49 -0.68 -20.31
CA ILE A 147 -3.46 -0.92 -19.22
C ILE A 147 -4.80 -1.40 -19.80
N LYS A 148 -5.29 -0.79 -20.88
CA LYS A 148 -6.54 -1.22 -21.54
C LYS A 148 -6.48 -2.69 -21.94
N LYS A 149 -5.41 -3.10 -22.64
CA LYS A 149 -5.19 -4.51 -23.05
C LYS A 149 -5.08 -5.45 -21.84
N ALA A 150 -4.38 -5.03 -20.79
CA ALA A 150 -4.26 -5.82 -19.57
C ALA A 150 -5.62 -6.04 -18.88
N VAL A 151 -6.44 -4.99 -18.75
CA VAL A 151 -7.78 -5.07 -18.17
C VAL A 151 -8.71 -5.94 -19.02
N GLU A 152 -8.67 -5.81 -20.35
CA GLU A 152 -9.42 -6.66 -21.27
C GLU A 152 -9.02 -8.14 -21.14
N SER A 153 -7.72 -8.43 -21.00
CA SER A 153 -7.22 -9.79 -20.83
C SER A 153 -7.66 -10.42 -19.50
N GLN A 154 -7.75 -9.64 -18.42
CA GLN A 154 -8.28 -10.10 -17.14
C GLN A 154 -9.78 -10.38 -17.20
N LYS A 155 -10.55 -9.54 -17.90
CA LYS A 155 -12.00 -9.76 -18.09
C LYS A 155 -12.30 -11.05 -18.86
N LYS A 156 -11.44 -11.44 -19.81
CA LYS A 156 -11.57 -12.71 -20.56
C LYS A 156 -11.17 -13.95 -19.77
N ARG A 157 -10.50 -13.79 -18.62
CA ARG A 157 -10.05 -14.90 -17.75
C ARG A 157 -11.00 -15.18 -16.58
N LYS A 158 -12.00 -14.33 -16.34
CA LYS A 158 -13.10 -14.56 -15.40
C LYS A 158 -14.30 -15.08 -16.17
#